data_AF-A0A527VKJ9-F1
#
_entry.id   AF-A0A527VKJ9-F1
#
_cell.length_a   1.000
_cell.length_b   1.000
_cell.length_c   1.000
_cell.angle_alpha   90.00
_cell.angle_beta   90.00
_cell.angle_gamma   90.00
#
_symmetry.space_group_name_H-M   'P 1'
#
loop_
_entity.id
_entity.type
_entity.pdbx_description
1 polymer ?
#
loop_
_entity_poly.entity_id
_entity_poly.type
_entity_poly.pdbx_seq_one_letter_code
_entity_poly.pdbx_strand_id
1 'polypeptide(L)' 'AIDMGRRGLHNEGSQTLMDRLAGKIEIDFDTARRLFTLVCVLHWRG' A
#
# COMPACT_ATOMS: atom_id res chain seq x y z
N ALA A 1 14.50 14.15 3.75
CA ALA A 1 14.64 12.84 4.42
C ALA A 1 13.28 12.20 4.76
N ILE A 2 12.34 12.90 5.41
CA ILE A 2 11.01 12.38 5.79
C ILE A 2 10.18 11.87 4.60
N ASP A 3 10.20 12.57 3.46
CA ASP A 3 9.48 12.16 2.25
C ASP A 3 9.94 10.79 1.70
N MET A 4 11.25 10.52 1.78
CA MET A 4 11.83 9.23 1.36
C MET A 4 11.43 8.11 2.32
N GLY A 5 11.35 8.39 3.63
CA GLY A 5 10.85 7.42 4.61
C GLY A 5 9.37 7.05 4.39
N ARG A 6 8.53 8.04 4.03
CA ARG A 6 7.13 7.78 3.66
C ARG A 6 7.01 6.97 2.37
N ARG A 7 7.85 7.26 1.37
CA ARG A 7 7.90 6.46 0.13
C ARG A 7 8.32 5.01 0.38
N GLY A 8 9.28 4.77 1.27
CA GLY A 8 9.67 3.42 1.70
C GLY A 8 8.50 2.65 2.31
N LEU A 9 7.82 3.24 3.30
CA LEU A 9 6.67 2.62 3.96
C LEU A 9 5.51 2.31 3.01
N HIS A 10 5.20 3.21 2.08
CA HIS A 10 4.16 2.93 1.08
C HIS A 10 4.57 1.79 0.15
N ASN A 11 5.83 1.68 -0.26
CA ASN A 11 6.28 0.57 -1.11
C ASN A 11 6.19 -0.78 -0.39
N GLU A 12 6.69 -0.86 0.85
CA GLU A 12 6.61 -2.09 1.67
C GLU A 12 5.15 -2.49 1.95
N GLY A 13 4.31 -1.51 2.29
CA GLY A 13 2.89 -1.72 2.50
C GLY A 13 2.15 -2.18 1.24
N SER A 14 2.53 -1.66 0.08
CA SER A 14 1.98 -2.07 -1.22
C SER A 14 2.35 -3.50 -1.56
N GLN A 15 3.61 -3.89 -1.34
CA GLN A 15 4.06 -5.27 -1.55
C GLN A 15 3.31 -6.23 -0.63
N THR A 16 3.20 -5.89 0.66
CA THR A 16 2.45 -6.69 1.63
C THR A 16 0.97 -6.83 1.23
N LEU A 17 0.36 -5.77 0.68
CA LEU A 17 -1.01 -5.81 0.19
C LEU A 17 -1.15 -6.77 -1.00
N MET A 18 -0.22 -6.72 -1.96
CA MET A 18 -0.20 -7.66 -3.09
C MET A 18 -0.05 -9.11 -2.61
N ASP A 19 0.89 -9.37 -1.71
CA ASP A 19 1.14 -10.72 -1.20
C ASP A 19 -0.10 -11.32 -0.50
N ARG A 20 -0.87 -10.48 0.22
CA ARG A 20 -2.12 -10.92 0.86
C ARG A 20 -3.27 -11.16 -0.11
N LEU A 21 -3.24 -10.51 -1.27
CA LEU A 21 -4.25 -10.66 -2.33
C LEU A 21 -3.89 -11.75 -3.33
N ALA A 22 -2.63 -12.22 -3.32
CA ALA A 22 -2.16 -13.31 -4.18
C ALA A 22 -3.11 -14.52 -4.09
N GLY A 23 -3.49 -15.05 -5.25
CA GLY A 23 -4.44 -16.15 -5.38
C GLY A 23 -5.92 -15.78 -5.19
N LYS A 24 -6.24 -14.52 -4.88
CA LYS A 24 -7.61 -13.99 -4.83
C LYS A 24 -7.87 -12.98 -5.93
N ILE A 25 -6.98 -11.99 -6.05
CA ILE A 25 -7.09 -10.88 -7.00
C ILE A 25 -5.68 -10.52 -7.48
N GLU A 26 -5.48 -10.48 -8.79
CA GLU A 26 -4.24 -9.97 -9.39
C GLU A 26 -4.35 -8.45 -9.56
N ILE A 27 -3.34 -7.73 -9.04
CA ILE A 27 -3.23 -6.28 -9.15
C ILE A 27 -1.79 -5.88 -9.43
N ASP A 28 -1.60 -4.80 -10.17
CA ASP A 28 -0.28 -4.19 -10.35
C ASP A 28 0.14 -3.38 -9.11
N PHE A 29 1.45 -3.06 -9.04
CA PHE A 29 2.04 -2.37 -7.89
C PHE A 29 1.54 -0.93 -7.72
N ASP A 30 1.21 -0.23 -8.81
CA ASP A 30 0.70 1.14 -8.74
C ASP A 30 -0.73 1.16 -8.19
N THR A 31 -1.54 0.18 -8.59
CA THR A 31 -2.87 -0.06 -8.02
C THR A 31 -2.76 -0.42 -6.54
N ALA A 32 -1.86 -1.34 -6.16
CA ALA A 32 -1.62 -1.69 -4.76
C ALA A 32 -1.20 -0.47 -3.91
N ARG A 33 -0.35 0.40 -4.46
CA ARG A 33 0.08 1.64 -3.79
C ARG A 33 -1.06 2.63 -3.58
N ARG A 34 -1.96 2.77 -4.55
CA ARG A 34 -3.15 3.62 -4.42
C ARG A 34 -4.10 3.07 -3.36
N LEU A 35 -4.34 1.76 -3.35
CA LEU A 35 -5.16 1.10 -2.34
C LEU A 35 -4.56 1.21 -0.94
N PHE A 36 -3.27 0.95 -0.77
CA PHE A 36 -2.58 1.08 0.51
C PHE A 36 -2.67 2.52 1.04
N THR A 37 -2.51 3.52 0.16
CA THR A 37 -2.69 4.93 0.53
C THR A 37 -4.10 5.21 1.06
N LEU A 38 -5.14 4.68 0.40
CA LEU A 38 -6.52 4.81 0.88
C LEU A 38 -6.71 4.14 2.24
N VAL A 39 -6.18 2.94 2.44
CA VAL A 39 -6.21 2.23 3.73
C VAL A 39 -5.58 3.07 4.83
N CYS A 40 -4.39 3.63 4.62
CA CYS A 40 -3.74 4.50 5.61
C CYS A 40 -4.59 5.71 5.98
N VAL A 41 -5.15 6.40 4.97
CA VAL A 41 -5.98 7.59 5.19
C VAL A 41 -7.27 7.25 5.94
N LEU A 42 -7.92 6.12 5.60
CA LEU A 42 -9.15 5.69 6.24
C LEU A 42 -8.90 5.20 7.69
N HIS A 43 -7.80 4.50 7.93
CA HIS A 43 -7.45 4.02 9.27
C HIS A 43 -7.16 5.17 10.25
N TRP A 44 -6.59 6.28 9.78
CA TRP A 44 -6.37 7.47 10.62
C TRP A 44 -7.60 8.35 10.82
N ARG A 45 -8.66 8.16 10.02
CA ARG A 45 -9.94 8.90 10.17
C ARG A 45 -11.01 8.08 10.90
N GLY A 46 -10.66 6.89 11.40
CA GLY A 46 -11.51 5.99 12.17
C GLY A 46 -11.07 5.87 13.62
#